data_AF-A0A8T4J4S3-F1
#
_entry.id   AF-A0A8T4J4S3-F1
#
_cell.length_a   1.000
_cell.length_b   1.000
_cell.length_c   1.000
_cell.angle_alpha   90.00
_cell.angle_beta   90.00
_cell.angle_gamma   90.00
#
_symmetry.space_group_name_H-M   'P 1'
#
loop_
_entity.id
_entity.type
_entity.pdbx_description
1 polymer ?
#
loop_
_entity_poly.entity_id
_entity_poly.type
_entity_poly.pdbx_seq_one_letter_code
_entity_poly.pdbx_strand_id
1 'polypeptide(L)'
;MPTPDGGGGIPGLPGWLPPLLRIPVRVPPILVAGYKPRNPNESNKDPIAPPVPPDPRFPALNSTEQGNFSTWLNGLREGDYAGGNPQDNAYQRRVAGYPEREVHIPPGSWDKNTLMVDGFRKTDGMAVEAKHVRDPKNCFRTLDSLQSDPPKKPRFLYDDDREEMAKYSAAMKDPRNTEMRGVEVDTDYRDSVPYWRVMMATYGVKGYARYAP
;
A
#
# COMPACT_ATOMS: atom_id res chain seq x y z
N MET A 1 3.91 -81.00 -21.00
CA MET A 1 2.50 -81.43 -20.86
C MET A 1 1.85 -80.55 -19.78
N PRO A 2 0.58 -80.15 -19.92
CA PRO A 2 0.16 -78.78 -20.29
C PRO A 2 -0.49 -77.95 -19.16
N THR A 3 -0.66 -76.65 -19.45
CA THR A 3 -1.44 -75.59 -18.77
C THR A 3 -2.97 -75.88 -18.75
N PRO A 4 -3.78 -75.24 -17.88
CA PRO A 4 -4.47 -74.01 -18.35
C PRO A 4 -4.79 -72.92 -17.30
N ASP A 5 -4.71 -71.70 -17.83
CA ASP A 5 -5.46 -70.44 -17.65
C ASP A 5 -6.61 -70.27 -16.63
N GLY A 6 -6.69 -69.02 -16.14
CA GLY A 6 -7.92 -68.31 -15.79
C GLY A 6 -7.64 -67.28 -14.69
N GLY A 7 -7.79 -65.96 -14.83
CA GLY A 7 -8.39 -65.09 -15.83
C GLY A 7 -8.72 -63.78 -15.11
N GLY A 8 -8.43 -62.62 -15.71
CA GLY A 8 -8.79 -61.33 -15.12
C GLY A 8 -7.89 -60.19 -15.57
N GLY A 9 -7.96 -59.82 -16.85
CA GLY A 9 -7.33 -58.60 -17.35
C GLY A 9 -8.16 -57.36 -17.02
N ILE A 10 -7.47 -56.22 -16.90
CA ILE A 10 -7.89 -55.01 -17.62
C ILE A 10 -6.64 -54.46 -18.32
N PRO A 11 -6.58 -54.49 -19.66
CA PRO A 11 -5.51 -53.90 -20.44
C PRO A 11 -5.82 -52.44 -20.78
N GLY A 12 -4.76 -51.62 -20.76
CA GLY A 12 -4.68 -50.41 -21.58
C GLY A 12 -4.55 -49.12 -20.77
N LEU A 13 -3.31 -48.62 -20.66
CA LEU A 13 -2.96 -47.25 -21.03
C LEU A 13 -1.42 -47.18 -21.25
N PRO A 14 -0.93 -46.64 -22.39
CA PRO A 14 0.48 -46.63 -22.74
C PRO A 14 1.26 -45.55 -21.99
N GLY A 15 2.49 -45.89 -21.59
CA GLY A 15 3.44 -44.97 -20.98
C GLY A 15 4.04 -43.99 -21.98
N TRP A 16 3.47 -42.80 -22.11
CA TRP A 16 4.19 -41.57 -22.47
C TRP A 16 3.29 -40.35 -22.23
N LEU A 17 3.57 -39.57 -21.19
CA LEU A 17 3.00 -38.21 -21.04
C LEU A 17 4.16 -37.20 -21.15
N PRO A 18 4.10 -36.21 -22.06
CA PRO A 18 5.09 -35.15 -22.15
C PRO A 18 4.96 -34.20 -20.94
N PRO A 19 5.99 -33.41 -20.60
CA PRO A 19 5.91 -32.48 -19.48
C PRO A 19 4.82 -31.45 -19.74
N LEU A 20 3.93 -31.29 -18.77
CA LEU A 20 2.91 -30.25 -18.76
C LEU A 20 3.60 -28.88 -18.90
N LEU A 21 3.48 -28.29 -20.08
CA LEU A 21 3.78 -26.88 -20.32
C LEU A 21 2.96 -26.05 -19.33
N ARG A 22 3.64 -25.47 -18.33
CA ARG A 22 3.07 -24.44 -17.48
C ARG A 22 2.83 -23.22 -18.35
N ILE A 23 1.62 -23.09 -18.86
CA ILE A 23 1.15 -21.85 -19.46
C ILE A 23 1.16 -20.80 -18.34
N PRO A 24 1.90 -19.68 -18.45
CA PRO A 24 1.71 -18.59 -17.51
C PRO A 24 0.28 -18.09 -17.69
N VAL A 25 -0.56 -18.32 -16.68
CA VAL A 25 -1.90 -17.75 -16.62
C VAL A 25 -1.72 -16.24 -16.64
N ARG A 26 -1.94 -15.61 -17.80
CA ARG A 26 -2.15 -14.17 -17.90
C ARG A 26 -3.47 -13.87 -17.21
N VAL A 27 -3.39 -13.55 -15.93
CA VAL A 27 -4.51 -12.95 -15.20
C VAL A 27 -4.86 -11.66 -15.94
N PRO A 28 -6.11 -11.48 -16.41
CA PRO A 28 -6.50 -10.24 -17.07
C PRO A 28 -6.27 -9.06 -16.10
N PRO A 29 -5.76 -7.92 -16.58
CA PRO A 29 -5.53 -6.77 -15.72
C PRO A 29 -6.89 -6.31 -15.18
N ILE A 30 -7.11 -6.53 -13.90
CA ILE A 30 -8.20 -5.89 -13.17
C ILE A 30 -7.86 -4.40 -13.19
N LEU A 31 -8.61 -3.64 -13.97
CA LEU A 31 -8.57 -2.18 -13.95
C LEU A 31 -9.20 -1.75 -12.62
N VAL A 32 -8.34 -1.33 -11.69
CA VAL A 32 -8.68 -0.87 -10.34
C VAL A 32 -9.17 0.58 -10.43
N ALA A 33 -10.25 0.92 -9.73
CA ALA A 33 -10.68 2.31 -9.61
C ALA A 33 -9.61 3.08 -8.82
N GLY A 34 -9.05 4.13 -9.40
CA GLY A 34 -7.90 4.87 -8.85
C GLY A 34 -6.52 4.39 -9.32
N TYR A 35 -6.40 3.16 -9.84
CA TYR A 35 -5.14 2.74 -10.48
C TYR A 35 -5.00 3.42 -11.82
N LYS A 36 -3.89 4.14 -11.97
CA LYS A 36 -3.42 4.63 -13.26
C LYS A 36 -2.10 3.94 -13.55
N PRO A 37 -1.90 3.35 -14.73
CA PRO A 37 -0.59 2.81 -15.10
C PRO A 37 0.47 3.89 -14.95
N ARG A 38 1.63 3.53 -14.40
CA ARG A 38 2.78 4.43 -14.26
C ARG A 38 3.04 5.21 -15.55
N ASN A 39 3.26 6.52 -15.43
CA ASN A 39 3.71 7.37 -16.51
C ASN A 39 5.18 7.06 -16.84
N PRO A 40 5.50 6.56 -18.05
CA PRO A 40 6.88 6.21 -18.42
C PRO A 40 7.79 7.44 -18.57
N ASN A 41 7.22 8.65 -18.71
CA ASN A 41 7.97 9.89 -18.86
C ASN A 41 8.32 10.54 -17.51
N GLU A 42 7.77 10.05 -16.40
CA GLU A 42 8.05 10.56 -15.07
C GLU A 42 9.19 9.77 -14.42
N SER A 43 10.21 10.48 -13.94
CA SER A 43 11.35 9.82 -13.29
C SER A 43 10.99 9.33 -11.90
N ASN A 44 11.59 8.21 -11.49
CA ASN A 44 11.50 7.75 -10.11
C ASN A 44 12.05 8.83 -9.17
N LYS A 45 11.45 8.92 -7.98
CA LYS A 45 11.89 9.77 -6.91
C LYS A 45 11.65 9.05 -5.59
N ASP A 46 12.69 8.92 -4.78
CA ASP A 46 12.52 8.35 -3.45
C ASP A 46 11.82 9.36 -2.51
N PRO A 47 11.03 8.89 -1.53
CA PRO A 47 10.49 9.74 -0.47
C PRO A 47 11.58 10.52 0.29
N ILE A 48 11.18 11.59 0.97
CA ILE A 48 12.08 12.35 1.84
C ILE A 48 12.61 11.50 2.98
N ALA A 49 13.80 11.84 3.46
CA ALA A 49 14.43 11.17 4.60
C ALA A 49 13.51 11.16 5.85
N PRO A 50 13.70 10.19 6.75
CA PRO A 50 13.03 10.19 8.05
C PRO A 50 13.29 11.50 8.83
N PRO A 51 12.45 11.85 9.81
CA PRO A 51 12.72 12.98 10.70
C PRO A 51 14.07 12.84 11.41
N VAL A 52 14.62 13.96 11.86
CA VAL A 52 15.86 14.01 12.65
C VAL A 52 15.54 14.54 14.05
N PRO A 53 15.73 13.75 15.12
CA PRO A 53 16.15 12.35 15.10
C PRO A 53 15.07 11.41 14.54
N PRO A 54 15.45 10.23 14.00
CA PRO A 54 14.48 9.24 13.53
C PRO A 54 13.56 8.76 14.66
N ASP A 55 12.35 8.33 14.31
CA ASP A 55 11.44 7.72 15.29
C ASP A 55 12.02 6.38 15.77
N PRO A 56 12.30 6.21 17.08
CA PRO A 56 12.96 5.01 17.59
C PRO A 56 12.14 3.73 17.41
N ARG A 57 10.84 3.83 17.14
CA ARG A 57 9.96 2.69 16.85
C ARG A 57 10.16 2.13 15.43
N PHE A 58 10.82 2.90 14.57
CA PHE A 58 11.10 2.59 13.17
C PHE A 58 12.59 2.82 12.86
N PRO A 59 13.49 2.01 13.45
CA PRO A 59 14.92 2.16 13.23
C PRO A 59 15.28 1.92 11.76
N ALA A 60 16.36 2.54 11.30
CA ALA A 60 16.85 2.34 9.93
C ALA A 60 17.11 0.85 9.63
N LEU A 61 16.81 0.46 8.39
CA LEU A 61 17.11 -0.87 7.87
C LEU A 61 18.62 -1.00 7.68
N ASN A 62 19.18 -2.14 8.07
CA ASN A 62 20.55 -2.50 7.70
C ASN A 62 20.63 -2.89 6.21
N SER A 63 21.84 -3.06 5.68
CA SER A 63 22.03 -3.32 4.24
C SER A 63 21.31 -4.58 3.73
N THR A 64 21.23 -5.64 4.53
CA THR A 64 20.49 -6.85 4.16
C THR A 64 18.99 -6.60 4.12
N GLU A 65 18.44 -5.92 5.14
CA GLU A 65 17.04 -5.55 5.20
C GLU A 65 16.64 -4.61 4.05
N GLN A 66 17.49 -3.63 3.70
CA GLN A 66 17.26 -2.77 2.54
C GLN A 66 17.24 -3.55 1.21
N GLY A 67 18.06 -4.60 1.09
CA GLY A 67 18.06 -5.50 -0.06
C GLY A 67 16.76 -6.29 -0.18
N ASN A 68 16.27 -6.85 0.93
CA ASN A 68 14.99 -7.56 0.99
C ASN A 68 13.82 -6.61 0.67
N PHE A 69 13.80 -5.44 1.31
CA PHE A 69 12.81 -4.40 1.07
C PHE A 69 12.76 -3.99 -0.40
N SER A 70 13.93 -3.76 -1.01
CA SER A 70 14.00 -3.38 -2.44
C SER A 70 13.51 -4.50 -3.36
N THR A 71 13.80 -5.76 -3.04
CA THR A 71 13.33 -6.91 -3.81
C THR A 71 11.81 -7.02 -3.76
N TRP A 72 11.22 -6.93 -2.56
CA TRP A 72 9.77 -6.93 -2.37
C TRP A 72 9.12 -5.73 -3.09
N LEU A 73 9.66 -4.53 -2.90
CA LEU A 73 9.13 -3.30 -3.49
C LEU A 73 9.10 -3.34 -5.02
N ASN A 74 10.16 -3.89 -5.63
CA ASN A 74 10.25 -4.08 -7.08
C ASN A 74 9.27 -5.13 -7.61
N GLY A 75 8.76 -6.02 -6.76
CA GLY A 75 7.71 -6.98 -7.10
C GLY A 75 6.30 -6.39 -7.10
N LEU A 76 6.10 -5.22 -6.49
CA LEU A 76 4.80 -4.55 -6.45
C LEU A 76 4.49 -3.84 -7.77
N ARG A 77 3.20 -3.83 -8.14
CA ARG A 77 2.72 -3.11 -9.32
C ARG A 77 2.89 -1.60 -9.13
N GLU A 78 3.50 -0.95 -10.12
CA GLU A 78 3.68 0.50 -10.14
C GLU A 78 2.43 1.22 -10.67
N GLY A 79 2.08 2.32 -10.01
CA GLY A 79 1.02 3.23 -10.46
C GLY A 79 1.53 4.66 -10.66
N ASP A 80 0.80 5.41 -11.46
CA ASP A 80 0.86 6.87 -11.49
C ASP A 80 0.00 7.45 -10.35
N TYR A 81 0.04 8.77 -10.14
CA TYR A 81 -0.71 9.43 -9.06
C TYR A 81 -2.20 9.04 -9.06
N ALA A 82 -2.68 8.40 -7.99
CA ALA A 82 -4.04 7.86 -7.91
C ALA A 82 -5.11 8.96 -8.05
N GLY A 83 -4.83 10.16 -7.56
CA GLY A 83 -5.74 11.30 -7.55
C GLY A 83 -5.01 12.64 -7.58
N GLY A 84 -5.69 13.68 -7.10
CA GLY A 84 -5.09 15.00 -6.91
C GLY A 84 -5.09 15.92 -8.13
N ASN A 85 -4.86 17.20 -7.86
CA ASN A 85 -4.52 18.22 -8.84
C ASN A 85 -2.98 18.33 -8.96
N PRO A 86 -2.45 19.14 -9.90
CA PRO A 86 -1.00 19.25 -10.08
C PRO A 86 -0.22 19.69 -8.83
N GLN A 87 -0.83 20.46 -7.93
CA GLN A 87 -0.19 20.89 -6.68
C GLN A 87 -0.12 19.74 -5.65
N ASP A 88 -1.19 18.95 -5.54
CA ASP A 88 -1.18 17.76 -4.69
C ASP A 88 -0.12 16.77 -5.19
N ASN A 89 -0.05 16.53 -6.50
CA ASN A 89 0.93 15.62 -7.08
C ASN A 89 2.36 16.14 -6.91
N ALA A 90 2.57 17.46 -7.00
CA ALA A 90 3.87 18.07 -6.73
C ALA A 90 4.28 17.90 -5.25
N TYR A 91 3.33 18.06 -4.33
CA TYR A 91 3.55 17.82 -2.90
C TYR A 91 3.87 16.33 -2.64
N GLN A 92 3.05 15.41 -3.15
CA GLN A 92 3.29 13.97 -3.05
C GLN A 92 4.65 13.58 -3.62
N ARG A 93 4.97 14.01 -4.84
CA ARG A 93 6.28 13.79 -5.45
C ARG A 93 7.41 14.29 -4.58
N ARG A 94 7.23 15.45 -3.92
CA ARG A 94 8.24 16.03 -3.04
C ARG A 94 8.46 15.17 -1.80
N VAL A 95 7.40 14.74 -1.12
CA VAL A 95 7.47 14.09 0.20
C VAL A 95 7.45 12.55 0.12
N ALA A 96 6.51 11.97 -0.61
CA ALA A 96 6.35 10.54 -0.78
C ALA A 96 7.09 9.99 -2.01
N GLY A 97 7.43 10.83 -2.98
CA GLY A 97 8.18 10.40 -4.17
C GLY A 97 7.30 9.86 -5.29
N TYR A 98 7.85 8.95 -6.10
CA TYR A 98 7.23 8.36 -7.29
C TYR A 98 8.00 7.10 -7.75
N PRO A 99 7.36 6.05 -8.28
CA PRO A 99 5.92 5.87 -8.49
C PRO A 99 5.18 5.42 -7.22
N GLU A 100 3.85 5.47 -7.27
CA GLU A 100 3.00 4.78 -6.28
C GLU A 100 3.13 3.26 -6.44
N ARG A 101 2.83 2.52 -5.37
CA ARG A 101 2.94 1.06 -5.33
C ARG A 101 1.66 0.44 -4.82
N GLU A 102 1.16 -0.56 -5.55
CA GLU A 102 -0.02 -1.30 -5.13
C GLU A 102 0.36 -2.40 -4.13
N VAL A 103 -0.14 -2.30 -2.91
CA VAL A 103 -0.06 -3.35 -1.89
C VAL A 103 -1.33 -4.16 -1.81
N HIS A 104 -1.22 -5.37 -1.27
CA HIS A 104 -2.35 -6.26 -1.12
C HIS A 104 -3.19 -5.93 0.12
N ILE A 105 -4.49 -6.19 0.03
CA ILE A 105 -5.41 -6.22 1.17
C ILE A 105 -6.12 -7.59 1.17
N PRO A 106 -6.54 -8.12 2.33
CA PRO A 106 -7.34 -9.33 2.40
C PRO A 106 -8.62 -9.24 1.55
N PRO A 107 -8.99 -10.33 0.86
CA PRO A 107 -10.18 -10.36 0.02
C PRO A 107 -11.47 -10.13 0.80
N GLY A 108 -12.44 -9.46 0.18
CA GLY A 108 -13.79 -9.30 0.72
C GLY A 108 -13.94 -8.15 1.73
N SER A 109 -12.90 -7.33 1.91
CA SER A 109 -12.93 -6.18 2.82
C SER A 109 -13.35 -4.88 2.13
N TRP A 110 -13.08 -4.75 0.82
CA TRP A 110 -13.47 -3.61 -0.03
C TRP A 110 -13.70 -4.08 -1.47
N ASP A 111 -14.31 -3.24 -2.32
CA ASP A 111 -14.51 -3.49 -3.75
C ASP A 111 -13.22 -3.86 -4.49
N LYS A 112 -12.08 -3.38 -3.96
CA LYS A 112 -10.73 -3.67 -4.44
C LYS A 112 -9.92 -4.20 -3.27
N ASN A 113 -9.29 -5.36 -3.48
CA ASN A 113 -8.46 -6.03 -2.46
C ASN A 113 -7.01 -5.51 -2.49
N THR A 114 -6.84 -4.21 -2.73
CA THR A 114 -5.55 -3.53 -2.87
C THR A 114 -5.61 -2.09 -2.39
N LEU A 115 -4.44 -1.51 -2.11
CA LEU A 115 -4.23 -0.10 -1.77
C LEU A 115 -3.07 0.44 -2.61
N MET A 116 -3.26 1.61 -3.22
CA MET A 116 -2.14 2.37 -3.76
C MET A 116 -1.50 3.15 -2.62
N VAL A 117 -0.21 2.95 -2.43
CA VAL A 117 0.61 3.68 -1.46
C VAL A 117 1.39 4.75 -2.21
N ASP A 118 1.32 5.99 -1.74
CA ASP A 118 1.96 7.14 -2.39
C ASP A 118 3.47 6.92 -2.63
N GLY A 119 4.17 6.35 -1.65
CA GLY A 119 5.57 5.98 -1.77
C GLY A 119 6.10 5.09 -0.65
N PHE A 120 7.27 4.50 -0.89
CA PHE A 120 7.92 3.59 0.05
C PHE A 120 9.37 4.00 0.28
N ARG A 121 9.73 4.22 1.54
CA ARG A 121 11.06 4.71 1.91
C ARG A 121 11.99 3.56 2.23
N LYS A 122 13.01 3.38 1.40
CA LYS A 122 13.98 2.28 1.51
C LYS A 122 14.84 2.35 2.77
N THR A 123 15.02 3.51 3.40
CA THR A 123 15.91 3.65 4.55
C THR A 123 15.36 3.02 5.83
N ASP A 124 14.04 2.96 5.99
CA ASP A 124 13.37 2.47 7.21
C ASP A 124 12.15 1.57 6.93
N GLY A 125 11.78 1.37 5.66
CA GLY A 125 10.70 0.49 5.22
C GLY A 125 9.29 1.07 5.44
N MET A 126 9.19 2.38 5.61
CA MET A 126 7.91 3.07 5.83
C MET A 126 7.16 3.30 4.53
N ALA A 127 5.85 3.06 4.54
CA ALA A 127 4.93 3.68 3.58
C ALA A 127 4.82 5.16 3.91
N VAL A 128 5.06 6.05 2.94
CA VAL A 128 5.00 7.50 3.12
C VAL A 128 3.79 8.01 2.36
N GLU A 129 2.88 8.66 3.08
CA GLU A 129 1.60 9.17 2.61
C GLU A 129 1.56 10.69 2.61
N ALA A 130 1.18 11.29 1.49
CA ALA A 130 1.20 12.73 1.30
C ALA A 130 -0.21 13.33 1.44
N LYS A 131 -0.40 14.15 2.48
CA LYS A 131 -1.68 14.83 2.74
C LYS A 131 -1.53 16.34 2.58
N HIS A 132 -1.63 16.80 1.32
CA HIS A 132 -1.59 18.21 0.96
C HIS A 132 -2.89 18.95 1.37
N VAL A 133 -2.75 20.12 1.97
CA VAL A 133 -3.86 20.97 2.42
C VAL A 133 -3.92 22.23 1.57
N ARG A 134 -4.78 22.18 0.53
CA ARG A 134 -4.97 23.27 -0.43
C ARG A 134 -5.47 24.58 0.19
N ASP A 135 -6.32 24.48 1.22
CA ASP A 135 -6.85 25.64 1.94
C ASP A 135 -6.82 25.39 3.46
N PRO A 136 -5.77 25.86 4.14
CA PRO A 136 -5.65 25.75 5.59
C PRO A 136 -6.83 26.33 6.37
N LYS A 137 -7.48 27.40 5.87
CA LYS A 137 -8.60 28.05 6.56
C LYS A 137 -9.86 27.20 6.58
N ASN A 138 -10.02 26.34 5.58
CA ASN A 138 -11.18 25.45 5.43
C ASN A 138 -10.86 23.98 5.72
N CYS A 139 -9.65 23.70 6.22
CA CYS A 139 -9.23 22.35 6.58
C CYS A 139 -10.03 21.82 7.78
N PHE A 140 -10.80 20.76 7.56
CA PHE A 140 -11.56 20.08 8.62
C PHE A 140 -10.72 19.03 9.37
N ARG A 141 -9.51 18.73 8.89
CA ARG A 141 -8.60 17.75 9.49
C ARG A 141 -7.87 18.39 10.66
N THR A 142 -8.60 18.66 11.74
CA THR A 142 -8.08 19.25 12.99
C THR A 142 -8.64 18.51 14.19
N LEU A 143 -7.97 18.57 15.35
CA LEU A 143 -8.48 17.93 16.58
C LEU A 143 -9.83 18.51 17.00
N ASP A 144 -10.00 19.82 16.93
CA ASP A 144 -11.25 20.51 17.25
C ASP A 144 -12.43 19.98 16.44
N SER A 145 -12.19 19.61 15.18
CA SER A 145 -13.23 19.07 14.30
C SER A 145 -13.62 17.64 14.68
N LEU A 146 -12.71 16.88 15.32
CA LEU A 146 -12.98 15.55 15.88
C LEU A 146 -13.63 15.59 17.27
N GLN A 147 -13.28 16.57 18.11
CA GLN A 147 -13.68 16.64 19.52
C GLN A 147 -14.99 17.41 19.78
N SER A 148 -15.52 18.12 18.79
CA SER A 148 -16.76 18.88 18.97
C SER A 148 -17.98 17.95 19.07
N ASP A 149 -18.92 18.26 19.97
CA ASP A 149 -20.23 17.60 20.05
C ASP A 149 -21.37 18.54 19.60
N PRO A 150 -22.12 18.21 18.53
CA PRO A 150 -21.72 17.27 17.47
C PRO A 150 -20.50 17.81 16.70
N PRO A 151 -19.80 16.97 15.90
CA PRO A 151 -18.66 17.42 15.13
C PRO A 151 -19.03 18.65 14.30
N LYS A 152 -18.18 19.70 14.35
CA LYS A 152 -18.40 20.94 13.58
C LYS A 152 -18.57 20.71 12.07
N LYS A 153 -18.22 19.52 11.58
CA LYS A 153 -18.23 19.10 10.19
C LYS A 153 -18.96 17.75 10.04
N PRO A 154 -19.76 17.55 8.98
CA PRO A 154 -20.47 16.30 8.76
C PRO A 154 -19.57 15.07 8.77
N ARG A 155 -20.07 13.95 9.31
CA ARG A 155 -19.33 12.68 9.43
C ARG A 155 -18.76 12.18 8.10
N PHE A 156 -19.50 12.37 7.00
CA PHE A 156 -19.09 11.91 5.68
C PHE A 156 -17.76 12.50 5.20
N LEU A 157 -17.37 13.68 5.69
CA LEU A 157 -16.09 14.30 5.32
C LEU A 157 -14.88 13.50 5.82
N TYR A 158 -15.09 12.63 6.79
CA TYR A 158 -14.05 11.77 7.33
C TYR A 158 -14.11 10.35 6.76
N ASP A 159 -15.16 9.97 6.02
CA ASP A 159 -15.37 8.57 5.65
C ASP A 159 -14.25 8.05 4.74
N ASP A 160 -13.76 8.88 3.81
CA ASP A 160 -12.61 8.55 2.96
C ASP A 160 -11.33 8.35 3.79
N ASP A 161 -11.04 9.26 4.74
CA ASP A 161 -9.85 9.16 5.61
C ASP A 161 -9.96 7.93 6.54
N ARG A 162 -11.16 7.59 6.99
CA ARG A 162 -11.44 6.39 7.81
C ARG A 162 -11.21 5.12 7.00
N GLU A 163 -11.74 5.08 5.78
CA GLU A 163 -11.59 3.95 4.87
C GLU A 163 -10.11 3.73 4.53
N GLU A 164 -9.38 4.80 4.22
CA GLU A 164 -7.96 4.73 3.93
C GLU A 164 -7.16 4.18 5.11
N MET A 165 -7.38 4.67 6.33
CA MET A 165 -6.70 4.13 7.51
C MET A 165 -7.06 2.66 7.78
N ALA A 166 -8.32 2.26 7.54
CA ALA A 166 -8.73 0.87 7.66
C ALA A 166 -8.03 -0.02 6.61
N LYS A 167 -7.87 0.46 5.37
CA LYS A 167 -7.11 -0.22 4.31
C LYS A 167 -5.64 -0.38 4.70
N TYR A 168 -5.02 0.67 5.24
CA TYR A 168 -3.65 0.59 5.77
C TYR A 168 -3.49 -0.45 6.87
N SER A 169 -4.40 -0.45 7.85
CA SER A 169 -4.44 -1.45 8.93
C SER A 169 -4.55 -2.88 8.39
N ALA A 170 -5.36 -3.08 7.35
CA ALA A 170 -5.54 -4.38 6.70
C ALA A 170 -4.32 -4.79 5.86
N ALA A 171 -3.74 -3.86 5.09
CA ALA A 171 -2.54 -4.10 4.30
C ALA A 171 -1.35 -4.52 5.18
N MET A 172 -1.18 -3.87 6.33
CA MET A 172 -0.11 -4.22 7.29
C MET A 172 -0.27 -5.61 7.93
N LYS A 173 -1.49 -6.17 7.92
CA LYS A 173 -1.78 -7.52 8.44
C LYS A 173 -1.73 -8.58 7.33
N ASP A 174 -1.63 -8.16 6.07
CA ASP A 174 -1.61 -9.08 4.95
C ASP A 174 -0.22 -9.74 4.82
N PRO A 175 -0.11 -11.08 4.85
CA PRO A 175 1.17 -11.77 4.80
C PRO A 175 1.92 -11.59 3.47
N ARG A 176 1.28 -11.04 2.43
CA ARG A 176 1.93 -10.73 1.15
C ARG A 176 2.72 -9.41 1.19
N ASN A 177 2.45 -8.53 2.15
CA ASN A 177 3.14 -7.24 2.31
C ASN A 177 4.30 -7.37 3.31
N THR A 178 5.26 -8.25 3.01
CA THR A 178 6.24 -8.77 3.98
C THR A 178 7.18 -7.71 4.56
N GLU A 179 7.44 -6.62 3.83
CA GLU A 179 8.45 -5.64 4.20
C GLU A 179 7.86 -4.28 4.63
N MET A 180 6.53 -4.14 4.69
CA MET A 180 5.87 -2.90 5.10
C MET A 180 5.91 -2.73 6.63
N ARG A 181 6.71 -1.77 7.13
CA ARG A 181 6.97 -1.65 8.58
C ARG A 181 6.03 -0.73 9.35
N GLY A 182 5.40 0.20 8.66
CA GLY A 182 4.52 1.22 9.20
C GLY A 182 4.13 2.27 8.16
N VAL A 183 3.31 3.23 8.59
CA VAL A 183 2.87 4.37 7.78
C VAL A 183 3.39 5.68 8.38
N GLU A 184 3.95 6.53 7.54
CA GLU A 184 4.30 7.92 7.85
C GLU A 184 3.34 8.81 7.07
N VAL A 185 2.52 9.60 7.78
CA VAL A 185 1.66 10.60 7.13
C VAL A 185 2.35 11.96 7.19
N ASP A 186 2.70 12.48 6.02
CA ASP A 186 3.34 13.77 5.81
C ASP A 186 2.33 14.80 5.33
N THR A 187 2.17 15.89 6.07
CA THR A 187 1.26 16.98 5.72
C THR A 187 1.96 18.34 5.77
N ASP A 188 1.60 19.23 4.85
CA ASP A 188 2.03 20.63 4.77
C ASP A 188 1.24 21.57 5.69
N TYR A 189 0.33 21.03 6.50
CA TYR A 189 -0.43 21.78 7.49
C TYR A 189 -0.18 21.26 8.90
N ARG A 190 0.47 22.07 9.73
CA ARG A 190 0.90 21.65 11.07
C ARG A 190 -0.26 21.19 11.95
N ASP A 191 -1.42 21.83 11.84
CA ASP A 191 -2.57 21.56 12.70
C ASP A 191 -3.34 20.29 12.31
N SER A 192 -3.06 19.69 11.14
CA SER A 192 -3.61 18.39 10.76
C SER A 192 -2.76 17.21 11.23
N VAL A 193 -1.52 17.44 11.68
CA VAL A 193 -0.66 16.37 12.20
C VAL A 193 -1.33 15.59 13.34
N PRO A 194 -1.91 16.24 14.37
CA PRO A 194 -2.55 15.50 15.45
C PRO A 194 -3.84 14.79 15.00
N TYR A 195 -4.57 15.36 14.04
CA TYR A 195 -5.73 14.71 13.42
C TYR A 195 -5.33 13.35 12.82
N TRP A 196 -4.27 13.32 12.02
CA TRP A 196 -3.77 12.08 11.41
C TRP A 196 -3.28 11.07 12.44
N ARG A 197 -2.63 11.53 13.52
CA ARG A 197 -2.23 10.64 14.63
C ARG A 197 -3.43 9.98 15.29
N VAL A 198 -4.52 10.72 15.53
CA VAL A 198 -5.76 10.17 16.07
C VAL A 198 -6.35 9.15 15.10
N MET A 199 -6.47 9.50 13.82
CA MET A 199 -6.98 8.59 12.78
C MET A 199 -6.17 7.28 12.72
N MET A 200 -4.84 7.36 12.66
CA MET A 200 -3.98 6.18 12.66
C MET A 200 -4.18 5.33 13.93
N ALA A 201 -4.22 5.96 15.10
CA ALA A 201 -4.43 5.25 16.36
C ALA A 201 -5.81 4.58 16.44
N THR A 202 -6.87 5.27 16.04
CA THR A 202 -8.25 4.77 16.03
C THR A 202 -8.41 3.52 15.16
N TYR A 203 -7.72 3.47 14.02
CA TYR A 203 -7.81 2.37 13.07
C TYR A 203 -6.68 1.33 13.22
N GLY A 204 -5.83 1.48 14.25
CA GLY A 204 -4.75 0.54 14.55
C GLY A 204 -3.64 0.52 13.48
N VAL A 205 -3.42 1.65 12.81
CA VAL A 205 -2.32 1.83 11.87
C VAL A 205 -1.05 2.11 12.67
N LYS A 206 -0.08 1.19 12.61
CA LYS A 206 1.23 1.39 13.22
C LYS A 206 2.01 2.41 12.40
N GLY A 207 2.38 3.53 13.03
CA GLY A 207 3.04 4.62 12.32
C GLY A 207 3.10 5.92 13.11
N TYR A 208 3.32 7.02 12.39
CA TYR A 208 3.23 8.38 12.90
C TYR A 208 2.84 9.37 11.80
N ALA A 209 2.43 10.56 12.22
CA ALA A 209 2.27 11.70 11.32
C ALA A 209 3.23 12.83 11.72
N ARG A 210 3.70 13.58 10.72
CA ARG A 210 4.57 14.74 10.90
C ARG A 210 4.27 15.86 9.91
N TYR A 211 4.81 17.02 10.24
CA TYR A 211 4.75 18.20 9.40
C TYR A 211 5.91 18.20 8.39
N ALA A 212 5.61 18.36 7.11
CA ALA A 212 6.57 18.38 6.00
C ALA A 212 6.24 19.52 5.01
N PRO A 213 6.57 20.78 5.34
CA PRO A 213 6.23 21.95 4.54
C PRO A 213 6.84 21.92 3.15
#